data_AF-A0A4R5LW12-F1
#
_entry.id   AF-A0A4R5LW12-F1
#
_cell.length_a   1.000
_cell.length_b   1.000
_cell.length_c   1.000
_cell.angle_alpha   90.00
_cell.angle_beta   90.00
_cell.angle_gamma   90.00
#
_symmetry.space_group_name_H-M   'P 1'
#
loop_
_entity.id
_entity.type
_entity.pdbx_description
1 polymer ?
#
loop_
_entity_poly.entity_id
_entity_poly.type
_entity_poly.pdbx_seq_one_letter_code
_entity_poly.pdbx_strand_id
1 'polypeptide(L)'
;MTEKTPGQASAEGHTLTIDHPAGGLRYMAHTFDLDGGGVAWVDSGWTDPLASGHVCHYLEGTVTGNESGWRLVTPEGDSVPIQISPRLASLEGERGIAREDLQRAFDELELHGSQDKTG
;
A
#
# COMPACT_ATOMS: atom_id res chain seq x y z
N MET A 1 17.33 -5.28 17.23
CA MET A 1 16.23 -4.35 16.92
C MET A 1 15.30 -5.11 16.00
N THR A 2 14.01 -5.19 16.32
CA THR A 2 13.05 -5.89 15.48
C THR A 2 12.82 -5.06 14.22
N GLU A 3 13.06 -5.63 13.05
CA GLU A 3 12.82 -4.97 11.76
C GLU A 3 11.30 -4.89 11.54
N LYS A 4 10.68 -3.84 12.08
CA LYS A 4 9.25 -3.58 11.89
C LYS A 4 8.97 -3.32 10.40
N THR A 5 7.93 -3.95 9.85
CA THR A 5 7.52 -3.77 8.45
C THR A 5 6.61 -2.54 8.27
N PRO A 6 6.41 -2.06 7.01
CA PRO A 6 5.42 -1.02 6.72
C PRO A 6 4.01 -1.40 7.19
N GLY A 7 3.57 -2.64 6.94
CA GLY A 7 2.25 -3.10 7.36
C GLY A 7 2.06 -3.10 8.88
N GLN A 8 3.11 -3.45 9.64
CA GLN A 8 3.10 -3.38 11.10
C GLN A 8 3.05 -1.94 11.62
N ALA A 9 3.88 -1.04 11.06
CA ALA A 9 3.83 0.38 11.43
C ALA A 9 2.44 0.99 11.15
N SER A 10 1.81 0.62 10.03
CA SER A 10 0.46 1.05 9.71
C SER A 10 -0.60 0.49 10.67
N ALA A 11 -0.43 -0.75 11.15
CA ALA A 11 -1.31 -1.33 12.15
C ALA A 11 -1.24 -0.62 13.52
N GLU A 12 -0.11 0.03 13.82
CA GLU A 12 0.09 0.86 15.02
C GLU A 12 -0.47 2.29 14.87
N GLY A 13 -1.09 2.61 13.74
CA GLY A 13 -1.74 3.90 13.48
C GLY A 13 -0.86 4.90 12.75
N HIS A 14 0.32 4.50 12.26
CA HIS A 14 1.12 5.37 11.40
C HIS A 14 0.55 5.40 9.97
N THR A 15 0.33 6.61 9.46
CA THR A 15 0.19 6.83 8.02
C THR A 15 1.56 6.77 7.37
N LEU A 16 1.64 6.24 6.16
CA LEU A 16 2.89 6.13 5.42
C LEU A 16 2.84 6.99 4.15
N THR A 17 4.00 7.25 3.57
CA THR A 17 4.13 7.81 2.22
C THR A 17 5.03 6.92 1.39
N ILE A 18 4.71 6.82 0.11
CA ILE A 18 5.53 6.15 -0.89
C ILE A 18 5.82 7.12 -2.03
N ASP A 19 7.07 7.23 -2.46
CA ASP A 19 7.47 8.09 -3.57
C ASP A 19 7.81 7.24 -4.80
N HIS A 20 6.79 6.91 -5.60
CA HIS A 20 6.95 6.02 -6.74
C HIS A 20 7.48 6.79 -7.96
N PRO A 21 8.52 6.30 -8.67
CA PRO A 21 9.11 7.01 -9.82
C PRO A 21 8.10 7.41 -10.91
N ALA A 22 7.11 6.57 -11.17
CA ALA A 22 6.06 6.83 -12.16
C ALA A 22 4.79 7.50 -11.58
N GLY A 23 4.54 7.33 -10.28
CA GLY A 23 3.31 7.78 -9.62
C GLY A 23 3.46 9.09 -8.84
N GLY A 24 4.70 9.48 -8.54
CA GLY A 24 5.04 10.51 -7.58
C GLY A 24 4.72 10.11 -6.14
N LEU A 25 4.81 11.09 -5.25
CA LEU A 25 4.49 10.94 -3.83
C LEU A 25 2.99 10.61 -3.63
N ARG A 26 2.74 9.55 -2.86
CA ARG A 26 1.42 9.11 -2.42
C ARG A 26 1.36 9.00 -0.91
N TYR A 27 0.18 9.23 -0.35
CA TYR A 27 -0.10 9.12 1.08
C TYR A 27 -0.95 7.88 1.32
N MET A 28 -0.40 6.93 2.06
CA MET A 28 -0.97 5.62 2.31
C MET A 28 -1.71 5.68 3.66
N ALA A 29 -3.05 5.68 3.62
CA ALA A 29 -3.86 5.68 4.83
C ALA A 29 -3.71 4.36 5.60
N HIS A 30 -3.88 3.23 4.91
CA HIS A 30 -3.57 1.92 5.47
C HIS A 30 -2.67 1.13 4.55
N THR A 31 -1.65 0.52 5.12
CA THR A 31 -0.67 -0.33 4.43
C THR A 31 -0.71 -1.75 5.00
N PHE A 32 -0.51 -2.72 4.12
CA PHE A 32 -0.53 -4.15 4.41
C PHE A 32 0.67 -4.81 3.71
N ASP A 33 1.36 -5.71 4.41
CA ASP A 33 2.43 -6.51 3.83
C ASP A 33 1.82 -7.63 2.98
N LEU A 34 2.44 -7.95 1.85
CA LEU A 34 2.02 -9.06 0.98
C LEU A 34 2.77 -10.35 1.35
N ASP A 35 2.08 -11.49 1.29
CA ASP A 35 2.64 -12.82 1.63
C ASP A 35 3.80 -13.24 0.69
N GLY A 36 3.87 -12.66 -0.52
CA GLY A 36 4.96 -12.85 -1.50
C GLY A 36 6.05 -11.77 -1.47
N GLY A 37 5.93 -10.79 -0.56
CA GLY A 37 6.77 -9.59 -0.52
C GLY A 37 6.14 -8.39 -1.23
N GLY A 38 6.47 -7.20 -0.73
CA GLY A 38 5.91 -5.94 -1.21
C GLY A 38 4.84 -5.40 -0.26
N VAL A 39 4.08 -4.41 -0.74
CA VAL A 39 3.03 -3.76 0.03
C VAL A 39 1.79 -3.48 -0.80
N ALA A 40 0.64 -3.57 -0.17
CA ALA A 40 -0.62 -3.04 -0.69
C ALA A 40 -1.13 -1.91 0.22
N TRP A 41 -1.80 -0.93 -0.35
CA TRP A 41 -2.30 0.21 0.41
C TRP A 41 -3.54 0.85 -0.18
N VAL A 42 -4.22 1.62 0.68
CA VAL A 42 -5.26 2.54 0.28
C VAL A 42 -4.79 3.98 0.39
N ASP A 43 -5.16 4.83 -0.56
CA ASP A 43 -4.80 6.26 -0.56
C ASP A 43 -5.51 7.02 0.58
N SER A 44 -4.88 8.09 1.06
CA SER A 44 -5.51 9.05 1.96
C SER A 44 -6.68 9.76 1.27
N GLY A 45 -7.82 9.85 1.94
CA GLY A 45 -9.04 10.43 1.34
C GLY A 45 -9.94 9.40 0.66
N TRP A 46 -9.74 8.10 0.90
CA TRP A 46 -10.66 7.02 0.47
C TRP A 46 -12.12 7.22 0.93
N THR A 47 -12.35 7.98 2.00
CA THR A 47 -13.69 8.39 2.46
C THR A 47 -14.27 9.59 1.69
N ASP A 48 -13.47 10.28 0.89
CA ASP A 48 -13.89 11.40 0.05
C ASP A 48 -13.89 10.97 -1.44
N PRO A 49 -15.07 10.73 -2.04
CA PRO A 49 -15.21 10.12 -3.37
C PRO A 49 -14.63 10.93 -4.54
N LEU A 50 -14.01 12.09 -4.27
CA LEU A 50 -13.42 12.97 -5.28
C LEU A 50 -11.88 12.82 -5.46
N ALA A 51 -11.19 11.98 -4.67
CA ALA A 51 -9.75 12.15 -4.51
C ALA A 51 -8.82 11.53 -5.59
N SER A 52 -9.09 10.40 -6.25
CA SER A 52 -8.11 9.88 -7.25
C SER A 52 -8.57 8.83 -8.25
N GLY A 53 -9.79 8.29 -8.17
CA GLY A 53 -10.26 7.23 -9.08
C GLY A 53 -9.61 5.84 -8.88
N HIS A 54 -8.50 5.75 -8.11
CA HIS A 54 -7.89 4.49 -7.69
C HIS A 54 -7.63 4.55 -6.18
N VAL A 55 -8.52 3.93 -5.41
CA VAL A 55 -8.46 3.94 -3.94
C VAL A 55 -7.41 2.95 -3.42
N CYS A 56 -7.19 1.86 -4.14
CA CYS A 56 -6.35 0.73 -3.76
C CYS A 56 -5.17 0.57 -4.72
N HIS A 57 -4.00 0.27 -4.18
CA HIS A 57 -2.76 0.08 -4.93
C HIS A 57 -1.94 -1.07 -4.34
N TYR A 58 -1.04 -1.65 -5.14
CA TYR A 58 -0.04 -2.59 -4.65
C TYR A 58 1.27 -2.48 -5.44
N LEU A 59 2.36 -2.87 -4.80
CA LEU A 59 3.67 -3.05 -5.42
C LEU A 59 4.30 -4.32 -4.85
N GLU A 60 4.65 -5.24 -5.74
CA GLU A 60 5.44 -6.42 -5.38
C GLU A 60 6.92 -6.05 -5.25
N GLY A 61 7.64 -6.79 -4.41
CA GLY A 61 9.08 -6.60 -4.27
C GLY A 61 9.63 -7.03 -2.93
N THR A 62 10.91 -6.72 -2.70
CA THR A 62 11.54 -6.96 -1.39
C THR A 62 11.55 -5.68 -0.59
N VAL A 63 10.94 -5.70 0.60
CA VAL A 63 10.99 -4.59 1.55
C VAL A 63 12.18 -4.79 2.48
N THR A 64 13.01 -3.75 2.60
CA THR A 64 14.14 -3.70 3.52
C THR A 64 14.08 -2.42 4.35
N GLY A 65 14.66 -2.42 5.55
CA GLY A 65 14.71 -1.24 6.43
C GLY A 65 13.93 -1.43 7.74
N ASN A 66 13.51 -0.33 8.35
CA ASN A 66 12.81 -0.31 9.64
C ASN A 66 11.96 0.96 9.79
N GLU A 67 11.43 1.23 10.98
CA GLU A 67 10.56 2.37 11.26
C GLU A 67 11.18 3.76 11.00
N SER A 68 12.51 3.86 10.89
CA SER A 68 13.19 5.09 10.44
C SER A 68 13.10 5.30 8.92
N GLY A 69 12.66 4.30 8.18
CA GLY A 69 12.49 4.31 6.73
C GLY A 69 12.69 2.93 6.10
N TRP A 70 11.89 2.65 5.08
CA TRP A 70 11.98 1.43 4.28
C TRP A 70 12.30 1.73 2.83
N ARG A 71 12.80 0.71 2.13
CA ARG A 71 12.92 0.66 0.68
C ARG A 71 12.23 -0.59 0.18
N LEU A 72 11.33 -0.42 -0.79
CA LEU A 72 10.79 -1.50 -1.60
C LEU A 72 11.62 -1.57 -2.89
N VAL A 73 12.22 -2.73 -3.16
CA VAL A 73 12.89 -2.99 -4.44
C VAL A 73 11.97 -3.84 -5.31
N THR A 74 11.50 -3.28 -6.43
CA THR A 74 10.61 -3.98 -7.36
C THR A 74 11.36 -5.08 -8.12
N PRO A 75 10.66 -6.04 -8.76
CA PRO A 75 11.29 -7.05 -9.62
C PRO A 75 12.14 -6.46 -10.75
N GLU A 76 11.79 -5.26 -11.25
CA GLU A 76 12.51 -4.52 -12.29
C GLU A 76 13.77 -3.82 -11.75
N GLY A 77 13.96 -3.79 -10.43
CA GLY A 77 15.11 -3.18 -9.76
C GLY A 77 14.91 -1.75 -9.31
N ASP A 78 13.69 -1.19 -9.41
CA ASP A 78 13.40 0.15 -8.92
C ASP A 78 13.39 0.16 -7.39
N SER A 79 14.09 1.13 -6.80
CA SER A 79 14.11 1.34 -5.34
C SER A 79 13.14 2.45 -4.95
N VAL A 80 11.99 2.06 -4.40
CA VAL A 80 10.93 2.96 -3.98
C VAL A 80 11.00 3.21 -2.46
N PRO A 81 11.21 4.45 -2.00
CA PRO A 81 11.25 4.76 -0.58
C PRO A 81 9.85 4.77 0.05
N ILE A 82 9.74 4.22 1.25
CA ILE A 82 8.53 4.29 2.10
C ILE A 82 8.92 4.90 3.45
N GLN A 83 8.13 5.86 3.92
CA GLN A 83 8.42 6.60 5.15
C GLN A 83 7.15 6.80 5.98
N ILE A 84 7.30 6.96 7.29
CA ILE A 84 6.20 7.44 8.14
C ILE A 84 5.85 8.86 7.69
N SER A 85 4.57 9.11 7.44
CA SER A 85 4.10 10.43 7.08
C SER A 85 4.08 11.33 8.32
N PRO A 86 4.54 12.58 8.22
CA PRO A 86 4.33 13.56 9.28
C PRO A 86 2.86 14.03 9.35
N ARG A 87 2.02 13.68 8.35
CA ARG A 87 0.60 14.00 8.36
C ARG A 87 -0.17 12.99 9.19
N LEU A 88 -0.64 13.42 10.34
CA LEU A 88 -1.59 12.66 11.14
C LEU A 88 -3.00 12.78 10.52
N ALA A 89 -3.51 11.67 9.99
CA ALA A 89 -4.93 11.48 9.77
C ALA A 89 -5.44 10.56 10.88
N SER A 90 -6.58 10.89 11.49
CA SER A 90 -7.26 9.97 12.39
C SER A 90 -7.92 8.90 11.54
N LEU A 91 -7.43 7.65 11.62
CA LEU A 91 -7.91 6.51 10.84
C LEU A 91 -8.43 5.38 11.75
N GLU A 92 -8.87 5.75 12.95
CA GLU A 92 -9.36 4.80 13.95
C GLU A 92 -10.63 4.09 13.43
N GLY A 93 -10.63 2.75 13.49
CA GLY A 93 -11.76 1.93 13.04
C GLY A 93 -11.84 1.67 11.53
N GLU A 94 -10.99 2.31 10.71
CA GLU A 94 -11.05 2.24 9.25
C GLU A 94 -10.28 1.06 8.64
N ARG A 95 -9.28 0.52 9.35
CA ARG A 95 -8.36 -0.51 8.83
C ARG A 95 -9.06 -1.79 8.36
N GLY A 96 -10.18 -2.17 8.99
CA GLY A 96 -10.97 -3.34 8.59
C GLY A 96 -11.60 -3.15 7.22
N ILE A 97 -12.24 -1.99 7.00
CA ILE A 97 -12.87 -1.63 5.73
C ILE A 97 -11.81 -1.51 4.63
N ALA A 98 -10.67 -0.87 4.92
CA ALA A 98 -9.56 -0.78 3.97
C ALA A 98 -9.03 -2.16 3.53
N ARG A 99 -9.04 -3.15 4.43
CA ARG A 99 -8.68 -4.53 4.07
C ARG A 99 -9.73 -5.17 3.15
N GLU A 100 -11.01 -4.96 3.41
CA GLU A 100 -12.10 -5.48 2.57
C GLU A 100 -12.08 -4.88 1.16
N ASP A 101 -11.84 -3.57 1.05
CA ASP A 101 -11.72 -2.90 -0.25
C ASP A 101 -10.49 -3.36 -1.03
N LEU A 102 -9.35 -3.57 -0.36
CA LEU A 102 -8.17 -4.16 -0.98
C LEU A 102 -8.45 -5.58 -1.48
N GLN A 103 -9.13 -6.40 -0.69
CA GLN A 103 -9.49 -7.75 -1.13
C GLN A 103 -10.40 -7.72 -2.35
N ARG A 104 -11.42 -6.86 -2.36
CA ARG A 104 -12.31 -6.69 -3.51
C ARG A 104 -11.53 -6.29 -4.77
N ALA A 105 -10.57 -5.37 -4.64
CA ALA A 105 -9.72 -4.96 -5.75
C ALA A 105 -8.86 -6.12 -6.29
N PHE A 106 -8.31 -6.97 -5.42
CA PHE A 106 -7.59 -8.16 -5.85
C PHE A 106 -8.50 -9.17 -6.55
N ASP A 107 -9.69 -9.43 -6.00
CA ASP A 107 -10.66 -10.36 -6.61
C ASP A 107 -11.07 -9.90 -8.02
N GLU A 108 -11.29 -8.58 -8.21
CA GLU A 108 -11.59 -7.99 -9.52
C GLU A 108 -10.43 -8.16 -10.52
N LEU A 109 -9.18 -7.99 -10.09
CA LEU A 109 -8.01 -8.22 -10.94
C LEU A 109 -7.88 -9.69 -11.37
N GLU A 110 -8.13 -10.64 -10.46
CA GLU A 110 -8.10 -12.08 -10.77
C GLU A 110 -9.22 -12.49 -11.74
N LEU A 111 -10.42 -11.94 -11.56
CA LEU A 111 -11.56 -12.13 -12.45
C LEU A 111 -11.25 -11.65 -13.88
N HIS A 112 -10.68 -10.45 -14.02
CA HIS A 112 -10.35 -9.88 -15.32
C HIS A 112 -9.12 -10.53 -15.97
N GLY A 113 -8.11 -10.91 -15.20
CA GLY A 113 -6.95 -11.67 -15.71
C GLY A 113 -7.29 -13.10 -16.18
N SER A 114 -8.43 -13.63 -15.76
CA SER A 114 -8.93 -14.95 -16.19
C SER A 114 -9.73 -14.89 -17.50
N GLN A 115 -10.30 -13.74 -17.87
CA GLN A 115 -11.08 -13.61 -19.11
C GLN A 115 -10.21 -13.45 -20.37
N ASP A 116 -8.96 -13.03 -20.22
CA ASP A 116 -8.02 -12.85 -21.34
C ASP A 116 -7.33 -14.16 -21.80
N LYS A 117 -7.60 -15.30 -21.15
CA LYS A 117 -7.00 -16.61 -21.48
C LYS A 117 -7.90 -17.54 -22.29
N THR A 118 -9.05 -17.07 -22.78
CA THR A 118 -9.99 -17.87 -23.60
C THR A 118 -10.35 -17.26 -24.96
N GLY A 119 -9.51 -16.37 -25.50
CA GLY A 119 -9.67 -15.77 -26.84
C GLY A 119 -8.74 -16.37 -27.88
#